data_AF-A0A5N5SML7-F1
#
_entry.id   AF-A0A5N5SML7-F1
#
_cell.length_a   1.000
_cell.length_b   1.000
_cell.length_c   1.000
_cell.angle_alpha   90.00
_cell.angle_beta   90.00
_cell.angle_gamma   90.00
#
_symmetry.space_group_name_H-M   'P 1'
#
loop_
_entity.id
_entity.type
_entity.pdbx_description
1 polymer ?
#
loop_
_entity_poly.entity_id
_entity_poly.type
_entity_poly.pdbx_seq_one_letter_code
_entity_poly.pdbx_strand_id
1 'polypeptide(L)'
;MLKACHLYLPVYATKCCIFPLRCKSSISNVNWNLGRLNHIAIATPDLDSSTKFYRDVLKAKVSDPVSLPDHGVITVFVDVHNTKLELLKPLGEMSPING
;
A
#
# COMPACT_ATOMS: atom_id res chain seq x y z
N MET A 1 63.42 -18.62 22.89
CA MET A 1 62.65 -19.51 23.78
C MET A 1 62.22 -18.71 25.01
N LEU A 2 60.90 -18.57 25.23
CA LEU A 2 60.21 -18.13 26.47
C LEU A 2 60.48 -16.67 26.91
N LYS A 3 59.51 -15.80 27.21
CA LYS A 3 58.10 -15.95 27.63
C LYS A 3 57.34 -14.65 27.30
N ALA A 4 56.12 -14.80 26.79
CA ALA A 4 55.11 -13.76 26.82
C ALA A 4 54.70 -13.46 28.27
N CYS A 5 54.63 -12.17 28.63
CA CYS A 5 54.02 -11.71 29.88
C CYS A 5 52.76 -10.92 29.52
N HIS A 6 51.64 -11.64 29.55
CA HIS A 6 50.29 -11.09 29.46
C HIS A 6 50.01 -10.30 30.74
N LEU A 7 49.82 -8.98 30.66
CA LEU A 7 49.16 -8.22 31.71
C LEU A 7 47.74 -7.86 31.26
N TYR A 8 46.79 -8.47 31.97
CA TYR A 8 45.41 -8.07 32.13
C TYR A 8 45.29 -6.64 32.66
N LEU A 9 44.42 -5.82 32.06
CA LEU A 9 43.72 -4.73 32.76
C LEU A 9 42.23 -4.73 32.35
N PRO A 10 41.29 -4.51 33.29
CA PRO A 10 39.89 -4.87 33.12
C PRO A 10 38.97 -3.65 32.84
N VAL A 11 37.87 -3.91 32.13
CA VAL A 11 36.48 -3.59 32.51
C VAL A 11 36.10 -2.12 32.82
N TYR A 12 35.35 -1.53 31.87
CA TYR A 12 34.26 -0.53 31.98
C TYR A 12 34.57 0.91 32.47
N ALA A 13 34.42 1.86 31.55
CA ALA A 13 34.01 3.23 31.85
C ALA A 13 33.16 3.80 30.70
N THR A 14 31.84 3.75 30.89
CA THR A 14 30.84 4.47 30.11
C THR A 14 31.03 5.98 30.25
N LYS A 15 31.29 6.66 29.14
CA LYS A 15 31.04 8.10 28.96
C LYS A 15 30.93 8.40 27.45
N CYS A 16 29.84 7.91 26.84
CA CYS A 16 29.40 8.45 25.56
C CYS A 16 28.70 9.77 25.85
N CYS A 17 29.25 10.86 25.32
CA CYS A 17 28.82 12.23 25.55
C CYS A 17 27.34 12.42 25.18
N ILE A 18 26.56 12.87 26.16
CA ILE A 18 25.22 13.43 25.99
C ILE A 18 25.41 14.83 25.39
N PHE A 19 25.21 15.00 24.09
CA PHE A 19 24.76 16.28 23.51
C PHE A 19 23.86 15.97 22.31
N PRO A 20 22.64 16.55 22.25
CA PRO A 20 21.60 16.05 21.38
C PRO A 20 21.86 16.48 19.94
N LEU A 21 21.84 15.50 19.02
CA LEU A 21 21.54 15.75 17.62
C LEU A 21 20.11 16.28 17.55
N ARG A 22 19.93 17.60 17.53
CA ARG A 22 18.64 18.23 17.26
C ARG A 22 18.72 19.06 15.99
N CYS A 23 18.73 18.36 14.87
CA CYS A 23 18.31 18.96 13.60
C CYS A 23 16.79 19.17 13.68
N LYS A 24 16.36 20.36 14.12
CA LYS A 24 14.97 20.82 13.90
C LYS A 24 14.93 21.41 12.50
N SER A 25 14.78 20.59 11.48
CA SER A 25 14.17 21.08 10.24
C SER A 25 12.67 21.20 10.52
N SER A 26 12.23 22.42 10.77
CA SER A 26 10.81 22.78 10.73
C SER A 26 10.30 22.43 9.33
N ILE A 27 9.57 21.33 9.21
CA ILE A 27 8.80 21.02 8.01
C ILE A 27 7.89 22.23 7.78
N SER A 28 8.03 22.82 6.60
CA SER A 28 7.25 23.96 6.13
C SER A 28 5.76 23.68 6.31
N ASN A 29 4.99 24.73 6.66
CA ASN A 29 3.54 24.67 6.65
C ASN A 29 3.06 24.40 5.23
N VAL A 30 2.92 23.13 4.86
CA VAL A 30 2.29 22.74 3.62
C VAL A 30 0.86 22.38 3.93
N ASN A 31 -0.05 23.26 3.51
CA ASN A 31 -1.49 23.03 3.66
C ASN A 31 -1.98 22.11 2.52
N TRP A 32 -1.37 20.91 2.42
CA TRP A 32 -1.85 19.85 1.55
C TRP A 32 -3.12 19.26 2.17
N ASN A 33 -4.28 19.73 1.74
CA ASN A 33 -5.59 19.22 2.19
C ASN A 33 -6.01 17.98 1.37
N LEU A 34 -5.22 16.91 1.45
CA LEU A 34 -5.54 15.65 0.80
C LEU A 34 -6.54 14.86 1.66
N GLY A 35 -7.66 14.46 1.06
CA GLY A 35 -8.70 13.68 1.71
C GLY A 35 -8.37 12.19 1.80
N ARG A 36 -9.35 11.38 2.21
CA ARG A 36 -9.25 9.91 2.22
C ARG A 36 -9.33 9.34 0.81
N LEU A 37 -8.69 8.20 0.61
CA LEU A 37 -8.84 7.38 -0.60
C LEU A 37 -10.28 6.85 -0.67
N ASN A 38 -10.96 7.10 -1.78
CA ASN A 38 -12.34 6.66 -1.98
C ASN A 38 -12.39 5.21 -2.52
N HIS A 39 -11.66 4.96 -3.61
CA HIS A 39 -11.52 3.64 -4.20
C HIS A 39 -10.25 3.52 -5.05
N ILE A 40 -9.91 2.30 -5.45
CA ILE A 40 -8.85 1.97 -6.40
C ILE A 40 -9.47 1.23 -7.58
N ALA A 41 -9.33 1.78 -8.79
CA ALA A 41 -9.80 1.15 -10.02
C ALA A 41 -8.75 0.16 -10.56
N ILE A 42 -9.18 -1.07 -10.86
CA ILE A 42 -8.33 -2.15 -11.38
C ILE A 42 -8.98 -2.67 -12.66
N ALA A 43 -8.32 -2.49 -13.80
CA ALA A 43 -8.72 -3.13 -15.04
C ALA A 43 -8.43 -4.64 -14.96
N THR A 44 -9.43 -5.46 -15.29
CA THR A 44 -9.37 -6.91 -15.20
C THR A 44 -9.72 -7.53 -16.55
N PRO A 45 -8.97 -8.56 -17.01
CA PRO A 45 -9.29 -9.25 -18.25
C PRO A 45 -10.56 -10.10 -18.12
N ASP A 46 -10.79 -10.67 -16.93
CA ASP A 46 -11.99 -11.43 -16.61
C ASP A 46 -12.58 -11.03 -15.25
N LEU A 47 -13.72 -10.35 -15.30
CA LEU A 47 -14.44 -9.85 -14.13
C LEU A 47 -14.94 -11.00 -13.23
N ASP A 48 -15.34 -12.13 -13.81
CA ASP A 48 -15.91 -13.25 -13.05
C ASP A 48 -14.82 -13.94 -12.24
N SER A 49 -13.67 -14.22 -12.86
CA SER A 49 -12.52 -14.80 -12.16
C SER A 49 -11.98 -13.87 -11.08
N SER A 50 -11.85 -12.57 -11.36
CA SER A 50 -11.42 -11.60 -10.35
C SER A 50 -12.42 -11.51 -9.20
N THR A 51 -13.73 -11.45 -9.48
CA THR A 51 -14.78 -11.43 -8.45
C THR A 51 -14.73 -12.67 -7.56
N LYS A 52 -14.60 -13.86 -8.15
CA LYS A 52 -14.45 -15.12 -7.40
C LYS A 52 -13.20 -15.11 -6.53
N PHE A 53 -12.08 -14.57 -7.01
CA PHE A 53 -10.86 -14.48 -6.21
C PHE A 53 -11.08 -13.63 -4.95
N TYR A 54 -11.64 -12.42 -5.10
CA TYR A 54 -11.89 -11.54 -3.96
C TYR A 54 -12.96 -12.11 -3.00
N ARG A 55 -14.02 -12.73 -3.52
CA ARG A 55 -15.10 -13.31 -2.71
C ARG A 55 -14.71 -14.64 -2.05
N ASP A 56 -14.10 -15.55 -2.80
CA ASP A 56 -13.97 -16.96 -2.38
C ASP A 56 -12.62 -17.24 -1.71
N VAL A 57 -11.54 -16.60 -2.18
CA VAL A 57 -10.20 -16.76 -1.61
C VAL A 57 -9.97 -15.77 -0.49
N LEU A 58 -10.22 -14.48 -0.76
CA LEU A 58 -9.97 -13.40 0.19
C LEU A 58 -11.14 -13.12 1.14
N LYS A 59 -12.29 -13.77 0.92
CA LYS A 59 -13.51 -13.62 1.75
C LYS A 59 -13.98 -12.17 1.89
N ALA A 60 -13.70 -11.34 0.89
CA ALA A 60 -14.18 -9.96 0.85
C ALA A 60 -15.65 -9.90 0.41
N LYS A 61 -16.35 -8.84 0.83
CA LYS A 61 -17.71 -8.58 0.38
C LYS A 61 -17.67 -7.94 -1.00
N VAL A 62 -18.34 -8.55 -1.97
CA VAL A 62 -18.36 -8.10 -3.36
C VAL A 62 -19.80 -7.74 -3.76
N SER A 63 -19.98 -6.68 -4.53
CA SER A 63 -21.27 -6.28 -5.10
C SER A 63 -21.60 -7.06 -6.37
N ASP A 64 -22.85 -6.96 -6.81
CA ASP A 64 -23.23 -7.44 -8.13
C ASP A 64 -22.58 -6.59 -9.24
N PRO A 65 -22.35 -7.16 -10.43
CA PRO A 65 -21.83 -6.43 -11.58
C PRO A 65 -22.83 -5.37 -12.07
N VAL A 66 -22.32 -4.16 -12.35
CA VAL A 66 -23.10 -3.05 -12.89
C VAL A 66 -22.53 -2.65 -14.25
N SER A 67 -23.36 -2.64 -15.28
CA SER A 67 -22.97 -2.19 -16.61
C SER A 67 -23.11 -0.67 -16.72
N LEU A 68 -22.02 0.02 -17.09
CA LEU A 68 -21.97 1.45 -17.33
C LEU A 68 -21.62 1.71 -18.80
N PRO A 69 -22.60 1.62 -19.72
CA PRO A 69 -22.35 1.73 -21.16
C PRO A 69 -21.78 3.08 -21.58
N ASP A 70 -22.18 4.17 -20.93
CA ASP A 70 -21.67 5.52 -21.22
C ASP A 70 -20.16 5.65 -20.92
N HIS A 71 -19.66 4.82 -20.00
CA HIS A 71 -18.24 4.74 -19.66
C HIS A 71 -17.53 3.57 -20.35
N GLY A 72 -18.24 2.75 -21.12
CA GLY A 72 -17.70 1.60 -21.82
C GLY A 72 -17.09 0.56 -20.88
N VAL A 73 -17.64 0.38 -19.67
CA VAL A 73 -17.14 -0.57 -18.67
C VAL A 73 -18.25 -1.30 -17.93
N ILE A 74 -17.97 -2.52 -17.49
CA ILE A 74 -18.73 -3.22 -16.45
C ILE A 74 -17.90 -3.14 -15.17
N THR A 75 -18.54 -2.78 -14.06
CA THR A 75 -17.86 -2.56 -12.78
C THR A 75 -18.39 -3.49 -11.69
N VAL A 76 -17.49 -3.89 -10.79
CA VAL A 76 -17.81 -4.63 -9.57
C VAL A 76 -17.07 -4.00 -8.41
N PHE A 77 -17.74 -3.77 -7.29
CA PHE A 77 -17.12 -3.20 -6.10
C PHE A 77 -16.77 -4.28 -5.08
N VAL A 78 -15.54 -4.25 -4.58
CA VAL A 78 -15.08 -5.05 -3.44
C VAL A 78 -14.90 -4.12 -2.24
N ASP A 79 -15.55 -4.46 -1.14
CA ASP A 79 -15.44 -3.75 0.13
C ASP A 79 -14.25 -4.29 0.92
N VAL A 80 -13.24 -3.43 1.15
CA VAL A 80 -12.07 -3.72 1.97
C VAL A 80 -12.07 -2.91 3.28
N HIS A 81 -13.26 -2.50 3.73
CA HIS A 81 -13.54 -1.74 4.96
C HIS A 81 -13.06 -0.29 4.98
N ASN A 82 -11.78 -0.04 4.68
CA ASN A 82 -11.20 1.30 4.72
C ASN A 82 -11.38 2.06 3.40
N THR A 83 -11.50 1.33 2.29
CA THR A 83 -11.68 1.85 0.93
C THR A 83 -12.47 0.82 0.10
N LYS A 84 -12.72 1.13 -1.17
CA LYS A 84 -13.32 0.20 -2.13
C LYS A 84 -12.33 -0.16 -3.23
N LEU A 85 -12.39 -1.39 -3.71
CA LEU A 85 -11.76 -1.73 -4.99
C LEU A 85 -12.86 -1.73 -6.05
N GLU A 86 -12.57 -1.13 -7.19
CA GLU A 86 -13.46 -1.12 -8.34
C GLU A 86 -12.81 -1.96 -9.44
N LEU A 87 -13.35 -3.16 -9.65
CA LEU A 87 -12.91 -4.05 -10.71
C LEU A 87 -13.64 -3.66 -12.00
N LEU A 88 -12.87 -3.34 -13.02
CA LEU A 88 -13.40 -2.89 -14.31
C LEU A 88 -13.14 -3.94 -15.37
N LYS A 89 -14.15 -4.19 -16.21
CA LYS A 89 -14.02 -4.95 -17.46
C LYS A 89 -14.43 -4.05 -18.62
N PRO A 90 -13.65 -4.01 -19.71
CA PRO A 90 -14.03 -3.25 -20.90
C PRO A 90 -15.35 -3.77 -21.48
N LEU A 91 -16.22 -2.82 -21.86
CA LEU A 91 -17.46 -3.08 -22.57
C LEU A 91 -17.35 -2.44 -23.95
N GLY A 92 -17.21 -3.29 -24.98
CA GLY A 92 -17.04 -2.88 -26.37
C GLY A 92 -15.59 -2.58 -26.77
N GLU A 93 -15.37 -2.39 -28.08
CA GLU A 93 -14.02 -2.22 -28.64
C GLU A 93 -13.41 -0.83 -28.38
N MET A 94 -14.25 0.19 -28.14
CA MET A 94 -13.83 1.56 -27.86
C MET A 94 -13.66 1.86 -26.36
N SER A 95 -13.59 0.85 -25.50
CA SER A 95 -13.44 1.06 -24.07
C SER A 95 -12.13 1.79 -23.75
N PRO A 96 -12.12 2.83 -22.89
CA PRO A 96 -10.90 3.57 -22.54
C PRO A 96 -9.82 2.72 -21.86
N ILE A 97 -10.19 1.53 -21.37
CA ILE A 97 -9.31 0.59 -20.68
C ILE A 97 -8.99 -0.65 -21.52
N ASN A 98 -9.27 -0.63 -22.84
CA ASN A 98 -8.73 -1.62 -23.77
C ASN A 98 -7.24 -1.32 -23.98
N GLY A 99 -6.38 -2.19 -23.46
CA GLY A 99 -4.92 -2.14 -23.60
C GLY A 99 -4.34 -3.52 -23.83
#